data_AF-A0A6V7KSD7-F1
#
_entry.id   AF-A0A6V7KSD7-F1
#
_cell.length_a   1.000
_cell.length_b   1.000
_cell.length_c   1.000
_cell.angle_alpha   90.00
_cell.angle_beta   90.00
_cell.angle_gamma   90.00
#
_symmetry.space_group_name_H-M   'P 1'
#
loop_
_entity.id
_entity.type
_entity.pdbx_description
1 polymer ?
#
loop_
_entity_poly.entity_id
_entity_poly.type
_entity_poly.pdbx_seq_one_letter_code
_entity_poly.pdbx_strand_id
1 'polypeptide(L)' 'INSKYSEELAQECLEWIKTITGENINTSGDMDNFYETLKDGTLLC' A
#
# COMPACT_ATOMS: atom_id res chain seq x y z
N ILE A 1 -7.12 12.74 16.86
CA ILE A 1 -6.81 11.37 16.40
C ILE A 1 -7.07 11.37 14.91
N ASN A 2 -6.01 11.47 14.09
CA ASN A 2 -5.95 11.34 12.61
C ASN A 2 -4.76 12.20 12.09
N SER A 3 -3.55 11.97 12.63
CA SER A 3 -2.35 12.76 12.29
C SER A 3 -1.19 11.93 11.75
N LYS A 4 -1.44 10.73 11.22
CA LYS A 4 -0.35 9.84 10.75
C LYS A 4 -0.64 9.03 9.48
N TYR A 5 -1.79 9.19 8.84
CA TYR A 5 -2.04 8.55 7.55
C TYR A 5 -1.88 9.58 6.45
N SER A 6 -0.78 9.50 5.73
CA SER A 6 -0.49 10.32 4.55
C SER A 6 -0.80 9.49 3.33
N GLU A 7 -1.89 9.82 2.64
CA GLU A 7 -2.33 9.14 1.42
C GLU A 7 -1.22 9.14 0.35
N GLU A 8 -0.45 10.21 0.26
CA GLU A 8 0.76 10.29 -0.60
C GLU A 8 1.81 9.23 -0.23
N LEU A 9 2.09 9.07 1.06
CA LEU A 9 3.09 8.10 1.55
C LEU A 9 2.59 6.66 1.33
N ALA A 10 1.30 6.44 1.53
CA ALA A 10 0.65 5.15 1.27
C ALA A 10 0.73 4.78 -0.22
N GLN A 11 0.44 5.74 -1.10
CA GLN A 11 0.57 5.55 -2.55
C GLN A 11 2.02 5.27 -2.95
N GLU A 12 3.00 6.07 -2.50
CA GLU A 12 4.43 5.83 -2.81
C GLU A 12 4.90 4.45 -2.32
N CYS A 13 4.49 4.03 -1.12
CA CYS A 13 4.79 2.70 -0.62
C CYS A 13 4.16 1.60 -1.49
N LEU A 14 2.92 1.75 -1.92
CA LEU A 14 2.26 0.77 -2.80
C LEU A 14 2.90 0.72 -4.19
N GLU A 15 3.29 1.85 -4.78
CA GLU A 15 4.02 1.88 -6.05
C GLU A 15 5.38 1.18 -5.95
N TRP A 16 6.07 1.38 -4.83
CA TRP A 16 7.32 0.67 -4.56
C TRP A 16 7.11 -0.83 -4.40
N ILE A 17 6.13 -1.24 -3.61
CA ILE A 17 5.78 -2.65 -3.42
C ILE A 17 5.39 -3.30 -4.76
N LYS A 18 4.55 -2.65 -5.56
CA LYS A 18 4.19 -3.07 -6.92
C LYS A 18 5.40 -3.31 -7.80
N THR A 19 6.39 -2.42 -7.71
CA THR A 19 7.64 -2.53 -8.47
C THR A 19 8.51 -3.70 -7.99
N ILE A 20 8.53 -3.98 -6.69
CA ILE A 20 9.34 -5.05 -6.08
C ILE A 20 8.71 -6.43 -6.31
N THR A 21 7.39 -6.56 -6.12
CA THR A 21 6.69 -7.84 -6.25
C THR A 21 6.24 -8.13 -7.67
N GLY A 22 6.17 -7.11 -8.54
CA GLY A 22 5.73 -7.26 -9.93
C GLY A 22 4.25 -7.58 -10.09
N GLU A 23 3.48 -7.57 -9.00
CA GLU A 23 2.04 -7.78 -9.00
C GLU A 23 1.29 -6.50 -9.32
N ASN A 24 0.17 -6.61 -10.04
CA ASN A 24 -0.69 -5.47 -10.32
C ASN A 24 -1.57 -5.14 -9.10
N ILE A 25 -0.93 -4.70 -8.02
CA ILE A 25 -1.64 -4.16 -6.86
C ILE A 25 -2.17 -2.76 -7.15
N ASN A 26 -3.23 -2.40 -6.45
CA ASN A 26 -3.87 -1.10 -6.56
C ASN A 26 -3.08 -0.10 -5.71
N THR A 27 -2.50 0.91 -6.36
CA THR A 27 -1.61 1.89 -5.74
C THR A 27 -2.37 3.11 -5.20
N SER A 28 -3.70 3.05 -5.13
CA SER A 28 -4.50 4.09 -4.48
C SER A 28 -4.07 4.26 -3.03
N GLY A 29 -3.80 5.51 -2.63
CA GLY A 29 -3.52 5.88 -1.23
C GLY A 29 -4.69 5.66 -0.26
N ASP A 30 -5.82 5.12 -0.73
CA ASP A 30 -6.98 4.74 0.08
C ASP A 30 -6.59 3.80 1.22
N MET A 31 -7.02 4.16 2.43
CA MET A 31 -6.71 3.40 3.66
C MET A 31 -7.22 1.95 3.59
N ASP A 32 -8.40 1.72 3.03
CA ASP A 32 -8.92 0.36 2.80
C ASP A 32 -8.02 -0.44 1.84
N ASN A 33 -7.56 0.18 0.76
CA ASN A 33 -6.77 -0.48 -0.26
C ASN A 33 -5.35 -0.81 0.22
N PHE A 34 -4.72 0.15 0.93
CA PHE A 34 -3.44 -0.04 1.60
C PHE A 34 -3.54 -1.14 2.67
N TYR A 35 -4.64 -1.15 3.42
CA TYR A 35 -4.88 -2.17 4.44
C TYR A 35 -5.14 -3.54 3.82
N GLU A 36 -5.98 -3.68 2.79
CA GLU A 36 -6.24 -4.95 2.11
C GLU A 36 -4.99 -5.52 1.44
N THR A 37 -4.22 -4.66 0.77
CA THR A 37 -2.98 -5.05 0.08
C THR A 37 -1.93 -5.53 1.08
N LEU A 38 -1.69 -4.80 2.17
CA LEU A 38 -0.73 -5.21 3.20
C LEU A 38 -1.23 -6.34 4.10
N LYS A 39 -2.56 -6.49 4.27
CA LYS A 39 -3.18 -7.56 5.06
C LYS A 39 -2.99 -8.92 4.43
N ASP A 40 -2.86 -9.01 3.10
CA ASP A 40 -2.62 -10.27 2.40
C ASP A 40 -1.32 -10.96 2.88
N GLY A 41 -0.38 -10.20 3.44
CA GLY A 41 0.83 -10.72 4.11
C GLY A 41 1.88 -11.30 3.16
N THR A 42 1.47 -11.62 1.92
CA THR A 42 2.31 -12.13 0.84
C THR A 42 3.36 -11.10 0.38
N LEU A 43 3.05 -9.80 0.45
CA LEU A 43 3.95 -8.70 0.06
C LEU A 43 5.02 -8.36 1.13
N LEU A 44 4.83 -8.80 2.37
CA LEU A 44 5.73 -8.51 3.50
C LEU A 44 6.77 -9.62 3.74
N CYS A 45 6.70 -10.72 2.99
CA CYS A 45 7.53 -11.92 3.19
C CYS A 45 8.70 -12.02 2.21
#